data_AF-X1VV82-F1
#
_entry.id   AF-X1VV82-F1
#
_cell.length_a   1.000
_cell.length_b   1.000
_cell.length_c   1.000
_cell.angle_alpha   90.00
_cell.angle_beta   90.00
_cell.angle_gamma   90.00
#
_symmetry.space_group_name_H-M   'P 1'
#
loop_
_entity.id
_entity.type
_entity.pdbx_description
1 polymer ?
#
loop_
_entity_poly.entity_id
_entity_poly.type
_entity_poly.pdbx_seq_one_letter_code
_entity_poly.pdbx_strand_id
1 'polypeptide(L)'
;GLNSPFEEEFNIVFNENVKDWKKLFGIIFQEGSLEDMDICNFSVEDIIANGPYKIAEYVNGEYLLLEKNDFYFGEAPEIDYIRILFDTDFNNLVAMLKSEEIDLLNIKYFDLELMRKLDENEDLNLWVKPGNILEHLAICLKPVEG
;
A
#
# COMPACT_ATOMS: atom_id res chain seq x y z
N GLY A 1 -21.68 -3.48 37.48
CA GLY A 1 -21.48 -3.00 36.11
C GLY A 1 -20.11 -2.38 36.07
N LEU A 2 -19.21 -2.92 35.26
CA LEU A 2 -17.87 -2.39 35.09
C LEU A 2 -17.98 -1.13 34.22
N ASN A 3 -17.68 0.03 34.80
CA ASN A 3 -17.44 1.25 34.04
C ASN A 3 -16.13 1.05 33.24
N SER A 4 -16.21 1.10 31.92
CA SER A 4 -15.06 1.14 31.03
C SER A 4 -14.44 2.56 31.10
N PRO A 5 -13.12 2.72 31.34
CA PRO A 5 -12.47 4.03 31.52
C PRO A 5 -11.99 4.68 30.22
N PHE A 6 -12.42 4.22 29.05
CA PHE A 6 -11.94 4.73 27.76
C PHE A 6 -12.88 5.80 27.22
N GLU A 7 -12.35 6.98 26.88
CA GLU A 7 -13.08 7.96 26.07
C GLU A 7 -13.22 7.38 24.65
N GLU A 8 -14.43 6.92 24.30
CA GLU A 8 -14.75 6.33 22.99
C GLU A 8 -15.11 7.40 21.93
N GLU A 9 -15.13 8.68 22.32
CA GLU A 9 -15.55 9.80 21.49
C GLU A 9 -14.49 10.91 21.49
N PHE A 10 -14.18 11.45 20.30
CA PHE A 10 -13.31 12.61 20.14
C PHE A 10 -13.95 13.64 19.22
N ASN A 11 -13.71 14.93 19.50
CA ASN A 11 -14.24 16.05 18.72
C ASN A 11 -13.12 16.72 17.94
N ILE A 12 -13.29 16.86 16.62
CA ILE A 12 -12.34 17.54 15.73
C ILE A 12 -13.01 18.79 15.16
N VAL A 13 -12.38 19.94 15.38
CA VAL A 13 -12.87 21.24 14.90
C VAL A 13 -11.93 21.73 13.81
N PHE A 14 -12.49 21.95 12.61
CA PHE A 14 -11.76 22.57 11.49
C PHE A 14 -12.08 24.05 11.43
N ASN A 15 -11.05 24.88 11.22
CA ASN A 15 -11.22 26.34 11.06
C ASN A 15 -11.77 26.72 9.66
N GLU A 16 -11.78 25.78 8.73
CA GLU A 16 -12.29 25.94 7.37
C GLU A 16 -13.05 24.69 6.92
N ASN A 17 -13.78 24.79 5.81
CA ASN A 17 -14.48 23.65 5.24
C ASN A 17 -13.47 22.70 4.57
N VAL A 18 -13.15 21.60 5.25
CA VAL A 18 -12.30 20.52 4.72
C VAL A 18 -13.17 19.47 4.04
N LYS A 19 -13.19 19.45 2.71
CA LYS A 19 -13.77 18.35 1.93
C LYS A 19 -12.98 17.07 2.18
N ASP A 20 -13.67 15.93 2.21
CA ASP A 20 -13.07 14.61 2.42
C ASP A 20 -12.26 14.45 3.72
N TRP A 21 -12.56 15.20 4.78
CA TRP A 21 -11.83 15.13 6.07
C TRP A 21 -11.64 13.71 6.62
N LYS A 22 -12.54 12.79 6.31
CA LYS A 22 -12.45 11.36 6.70
C LYS A 22 -11.16 10.69 6.21
N LYS A 23 -10.58 11.14 5.09
CA LYS A 23 -9.32 10.61 4.56
C LYS A 23 -8.12 10.92 5.45
N LEU A 24 -8.21 11.95 6.30
CA LEU A 24 -7.15 12.32 7.24
C LEU A 24 -6.96 11.27 8.35
N PHE A 25 -7.96 10.45 8.61
CA PHE A 25 -7.98 9.46 9.71
C PHE A 25 -7.92 8.03 9.19
N GLY A 26 -7.36 7.83 8.00
CA GLY A 26 -7.20 6.49 7.40
C GLY A 26 -6.18 5.59 8.12
N ILE A 27 -5.31 6.19 8.93
CA ILE A 27 -4.31 5.49 9.76
C ILE A 27 -4.40 6.08 11.16
N ILE A 28 -4.50 5.20 12.16
CA ILE A 28 -4.50 5.57 13.58
C ILE A 28 -3.28 4.91 14.22
N PHE A 29 -2.49 5.72 14.90
CA PHE A 29 -1.32 5.29 15.66
C PHE A 29 -1.69 5.14 17.14
N GLN A 30 -0.98 4.25 17.84
CA GLN A 30 -1.09 4.15 19.29
C GLN A 30 -0.51 5.41 19.94
N GLU A 31 -1.11 5.88 21.03
CA GLU A 31 -0.57 6.99 21.82
C GLU A 31 0.89 6.69 22.24
N GLY A 32 1.76 7.69 22.13
CA GLY A 32 3.19 7.55 22.44
C GLY A 32 4.03 6.82 21.38
N SER A 33 3.42 6.12 20.41
CA SER A 33 4.17 5.29 19.46
C SER A 33 5.07 6.08 18.51
N LEU A 34 4.90 7.41 18.45
CA LEU A 34 5.67 8.30 17.60
C LEU A 34 6.61 9.24 18.39
N GLU A 35 6.53 9.27 19.73
CA GLU A 35 7.20 10.30 20.54
C GLU A 35 8.73 10.24 20.45
N ASP A 36 9.29 9.03 20.38
CA ASP A 36 10.72 8.78 20.24
C ASP A 36 11.10 8.27 18.84
N MET A 37 10.15 8.32 17.89
CA MET A 37 10.35 7.75 16.56
C MET A 37 11.01 8.77 15.62
N ASP A 38 12.14 8.39 15.04
CA ASP A 38 12.66 9.09 13.88
C ASP A 38 11.82 8.69 12.65
N ILE A 39 10.82 9.51 12.34
CA ILE A 39 9.92 9.29 11.18
C ILE A 39 10.68 9.21 9.84
N CYS A 40 11.91 9.73 9.78
CA CYS A 40 12.77 9.66 8.59
C CYS A 40 13.61 8.38 8.54
N ASN A 41 13.66 7.59 9.63
CA ASN A 41 14.50 6.40 9.77
C ASN A 41 13.72 5.21 10.37
N PHE A 42 12.49 5.03 9.89
CA PHE A 42 11.58 3.99 10.34
C PHE A 42 11.88 2.64 9.64
N SER A 43 12.00 1.57 10.41
CA SER A 43 12.18 0.22 9.87
C SER A 43 10.83 -0.48 9.65
N VAL A 44 10.81 -1.54 8.84
CA VAL A 44 9.57 -2.29 8.56
C VAL A 44 9.07 -2.98 9.83
N GLU A 45 9.99 -3.35 10.71
CA GLU A 45 9.75 -4.02 11.99
C GLU A 45 9.06 -3.10 13.02
N ASP A 46 9.19 -1.77 12.86
CA ASP A 46 8.55 -0.79 13.73
C ASP A 46 7.07 -0.53 13.34
N ILE A 47 6.59 -1.13 12.24
CA ILE A 47 5.22 -0.96 11.75
C ILE A 47 4.22 -1.72 12.61
N ILE A 48 3.40 -0.97 13.36
CA ILE A 48 2.18 -1.48 14.00
C ILE A 48 0.99 -1.03 13.15
N ALA A 49 0.34 -1.99 12.48
CA ALA A 49 -0.81 -1.73 11.62
C ALA A 49 -2.09 -2.36 12.21
N ASN A 50 -3.21 -1.63 12.10
CA ASN A 50 -4.54 -2.08 12.52
C ASN A 50 -5.40 -2.55 11.33
N GLY A 51 -4.75 -2.90 10.21
CA GLY A 51 -5.42 -3.36 8.99
C GLY A 51 -5.79 -4.84 9.02
N PRO A 52 -6.40 -5.36 7.93
CA PRO A 52 -6.77 -6.77 7.80
C PRO A 52 -5.57 -7.73 7.77
N TYR A 53 -4.37 -7.22 7.49
CA TYR A 53 -3.12 -7.96 7.52
C TYR A 53 -2.09 -7.25 8.38
N LYS A 54 -1.16 -8.03 8.93
CA LYS A 54 0.03 -7.58 9.67
C LYS A 54 1.29 -8.16 9.03
N ILE A 55 2.43 -7.53 9.29
CA ILE A 55 3.72 -7.97 8.74
C ILE A 55 4.17 -9.22 9.50
N ALA A 56 4.39 -10.31 8.76
CA ALA A 56 4.94 -11.55 9.30
C ALA A 56 6.46 -11.63 9.12
N GLU A 57 6.95 -11.19 7.96
CA GLU A 57 8.38 -11.22 7.63
C GLU A 57 8.71 -10.17 6.56
N TYR A 58 9.90 -9.57 6.66
CA TYR A 58 10.46 -8.71 5.64
C TYR A 58 11.88 -9.14 5.32
N VAL A 59 12.13 -9.46 4.05
CA VAL A 59 13.47 -9.75 3.52
C VAL A 59 13.84 -8.64 2.56
N ASN A 60 14.78 -7.80 2.99
CA ASN A 60 15.14 -6.58 2.29
C ASN A 60 15.54 -6.85 0.84
N GLY A 61 14.83 -6.25 -0.10
CA GLY A 61 15.07 -6.40 -1.54
C GLY A 61 14.55 -7.70 -2.15
N GLU A 62 13.93 -8.60 -1.37
CA GLU A 62 13.38 -9.86 -1.87
C GLU A 62 11.87 -9.92 -1.74
N TYR A 63 11.32 -9.89 -0.52
CA TYR A 63 9.88 -9.96 -0.30
C TYR A 63 9.39 -9.34 1.01
N LEU A 64 8.10 -9.03 1.03
CA LEU A 64 7.31 -8.76 2.23
C LEU A 64 6.23 -9.83 2.38
N LEU A 65 6.23 -10.54 3.50
CA LEU A 65 5.20 -11.50 3.86
C LEU A 65 4.22 -10.84 4.83
N LEU A 66 2.96 -10.80 4.43
CA LEU A 66 1.85 -10.38 5.25
C LEU A 66 1.08 -11.62 5.70
N GLU A 67 0.65 -11.64 6.95
CA GLU A 67 -0.27 -12.63 7.48
C GLU A 67 -1.57 -11.96 7.92
N LYS A 68 -2.66 -12.71 7.87
CA LYS A 68 -3.97 -12.28 8.34
C LYS A 68 -3.90 -11.76 9.78
N ASN A 69 -4.58 -10.65 10.03
CA ASN A 69 -4.73 -10.08 11.36
C ASN A 69 -6.02 -10.57 12.01
N ASP A 70 -5.93 -11.56 12.88
CA ASP A 70 -7.08 -12.11 13.62
C ASP A 70 -7.76 -11.10 14.56
N PHE A 71 -7.09 -9.98 14.87
CA PHE A 71 -7.63 -8.90 15.69
C PHE A 71 -8.19 -7.74 14.86
N TYR A 72 -8.30 -7.89 13.54
CA TYR A 72 -8.91 -6.87 12.69
C TYR A 72 -10.40 -6.71 13.03
N PHE A 73 -10.81 -5.47 13.32
CA PHE A 73 -12.19 -5.16 13.74
C PHE A 73 -13.21 -5.25 12.60
N GLY A 74 -12.74 -5.25 11.35
CA GLY A 74 -13.59 -5.33 10.16
C GLY A 74 -13.88 -6.78 9.73
N GLU A 75 -14.22 -6.94 8.45
CA GLU A 75 -14.37 -8.27 7.86
C GLU A 75 -13.00 -8.95 7.76
N ALA A 76 -12.89 -10.14 8.33
CA ALA A 76 -11.66 -10.92 8.31
C ALA A 76 -11.35 -11.37 6.87
N PRO A 77 -10.11 -11.20 6.38
CA PRO A 77 -9.78 -11.62 5.02
C PRO A 77 -9.84 -13.14 4.87
N GLU A 78 -10.14 -13.59 3.66
CA GLU A 78 -10.17 -15.03 3.30
C GLU A 78 -8.78 -15.61 3.06
N ILE A 79 -7.81 -14.78 2.67
CA ILE A 79 -6.45 -15.21 2.36
C ILE A 79 -5.61 -15.12 3.64
N ASP A 80 -4.94 -16.21 4.00
CA ASP A 80 -4.13 -16.27 5.23
C ASP A 80 -2.79 -15.54 5.08
N TYR A 81 -2.15 -15.65 3.92
CA TYR A 81 -0.84 -15.08 3.64
C TYR A 81 -0.78 -14.38 2.28
N ILE A 82 -0.14 -13.22 2.25
CA ILE A 82 0.19 -12.51 1.01
C ILE A 82 1.70 -12.31 0.98
N ARG A 83 2.36 -12.88 -0.03
CA ARG A 83 3.78 -12.60 -0.29
C ARG A 83 3.90 -11.60 -1.44
N ILE A 84 4.46 -10.44 -1.16
CA ILE A 84 4.76 -9.40 -2.14
C ILE A 84 6.23 -9.53 -2.51
N LEU A 85 6.51 -9.88 -3.77
CA LEU A 85 7.88 -9.99 -4.29
C LEU A 85 8.39 -8.64 -4.80
N PHE A 86 9.67 -8.38 -4.56
CA PHE A 86 10.38 -7.22 -5.08
C PHE A 86 11.32 -7.66 -6.19
N ASP A 87 10.82 -7.67 -7.44
CA ASP A 87 11.65 -7.87 -8.61
C ASP A 87 11.63 -6.64 -9.51
N THR A 88 12.80 -6.28 -10.03
CA THR A 88 12.98 -5.18 -10.98
C THR A 88 13.00 -5.65 -12.42
N ASP A 89 13.24 -6.95 -12.66
CA ASP A 89 13.15 -7.55 -13.98
C ASP A 89 11.70 -7.93 -14.28
N PHE A 90 11.07 -7.06 -15.06
CA PHE A 90 9.69 -7.25 -15.47
C PHE A 90 9.48 -8.51 -16.34
N ASN A 91 10.47 -8.94 -17.13
CA ASN A 91 10.35 -10.16 -17.93
C ASN A 91 10.32 -11.40 -17.04
N ASN A 92 11.11 -11.39 -15.96
CA ASN A 92 11.07 -12.46 -14.97
C ASN A 92 9.69 -12.56 -14.31
N LEU A 93 9.11 -11.42 -13.91
CA LEU A 93 7.76 -11.38 -13.33
C LEU A 93 6.68 -11.91 -14.28
N VAL A 94 6.77 -11.60 -15.58
CA VAL A 94 5.83 -12.16 -16.58
C VAL A 94 6.02 -13.67 -16.74
N ALA A 95 7.27 -14.16 -16.68
CA ALA A 95 7.54 -15.59 -16.72
C ALA A 95 6.95 -16.31 -15.48
N MET A 96 7.15 -15.75 -14.28
CA MET A 96 6.58 -16.26 -13.04
C MET A 96 5.05 -16.29 -13.06
N LEU A 97 4.41 -15.25 -13.61
CA LEU A 97 2.96 -15.23 -13.77
C LEU A 97 2.48 -16.35 -14.70
N LYS A 98 3.20 -16.58 -15.81
CA LYS A 98 2.88 -17.65 -16.77
C LYS A 98 3.15 -19.06 -16.25
N SER A 99 4.09 -19.21 -15.30
CA SER A 99 4.37 -20.48 -14.63
C SER A 99 3.52 -20.70 -13.38
N GLU A 100 2.57 -19.80 -13.08
CA GLU A 100 1.72 -19.83 -11.88
C GLU A 100 2.51 -19.72 -10.56
N GLU A 101 3.73 -19.19 -10.60
CA GLU A 101 4.55 -18.91 -9.41
C GLU A 101 4.07 -17.65 -8.65
N ILE A 102 3.39 -16.75 -9.35
CA ILE A 102 2.70 -15.59 -8.76
C ILE A 102 1.27 -15.51 -9.30
N ASP A 103 0.34 -15.09 -8.44
CA ASP A 103 -1.08 -14.98 -8.80
C ASP A 103 -1.44 -13.61 -9.42
N LEU A 104 -0.65 -12.58 -9.13
CA LEU A 104 -0.96 -11.20 -9.51
C LEU A 104 0.30 -10.41 -9.85
N LEU A 105 0.24 -9.69 -10.97
CA LEU A 105 1.29 -8.79 -11.42
C LEU A 105 0.73 -7.38 -11.62
N ASN A 106 1.33 -6.39 -10.96
CA ASN A 106 1.03 -4.97 -11.20
C ASN A 106 1.99 -4.40 -12.25
N ILE A 107 1.44 -3.97 -13.37
CA ILE A 107 2.19 -3.39 -14.49
C ILE A 107 2.26 -1.87 -14.31
N LYS A 108 3.44 -1.38 -13.88
CA LYS A 108 3.65 0.06 -13.61
C LYS A 108 3.79 0.92 -14.88
N TYR A 109 4.23 0.33 -15.99
CA TYR A 109 4.48 1.04 -17.24
C TYR A 109 3.57 0.54 -18.34
N PHE A 110 3.00 1.47 -19.10
CA PHE A 110 2.11 1.13 -20.19
C PHE A 110 2.91 0.63 -21.39
N ASP A 111 2.92 -0.69 -21.61
CA ASP A 111 3.47 -1.34 -22.80
C ASP A 111 2.33 -2.00 -23.59
N LEU A 112 1.99 -1.40 -24.74
CA LEU A 112 0.91 -1.86 -25.60
C LEU A 112 1.13 -3.27 -26.16
N GLU A 113 2.38 -3.63 -26.52
CA GLU A 113 2.65 -4.92 -27.15
C GLU A 113 2.52 -6.05 -26.13
N LEU A 114 3.08 -5.84 -24.94
CA LEU A 114 2.92 -6.76 -23.83
C LEU A 114 1.46 -6.90 -23.43
N MET A 115 0.74 -5.79 -23.24
CA MET A 115 -0.67 -5.83 -22.83
C MET A 115 -1.50 -6.63 -23.83
N ARG A 116 -1.28 -6.44 -25.14
CA ARG A 116 -1.95 -7.24 -26.17
C ARG A 116 -1.62 -8.72 -26.04
N LYS A 117 -0.35 -9.09 -25.81
CA LYS A 117 0.06 -10.49 -25.61
C LYS A 117 -0.56 -11.13 -24.36
N LEU A 118 -0.76 -10.35 -23.30
CA LEU A 118 -1.40 -10.81 -22.07
C LEU A 118 -2.92 -10.94 -22.25
N ASP A 119 -3.56 -10.03 -22.98
CA ASP A 119 -4.99 -10.06 -23.30
C ASP A 119 -5.37 -11.21 -24.22
N GLU A 120 -4.45 -11.62 -25.11
CA GLU A 120 -4.62 -12.79 -25.98
C GLU A 120 -4.46 -14.15 -25.23
N ASN A 121 -4.04 -14.14 -23.97
CA ASN A 121 -3.91 -15.37 -23.16
C ASN A 121 -5.21 -15.68 -22.41
N GLU A 122 -5.85 -16.81 -22.74
CA GLU A 122 -7.16 -17.21 -22.16
C GLU A 122 -7.11 -17.56 -20.66
N ASP A 123 -5.93 -17.88 -20.13
CA ASP A 123 -5.75 -18.23 -18.71
C ASP A 123 -5.54 -17.00 -17.82
N LEU A 124 -5.29 -15.83 -18.41
CA LEU A 124 -4.99 -14.58 -17.69
C LEU A 124 -6.09 -13.55 -17.88
N ASN A 125 -6.38 -12.78 -16.82
CA ASN A 125 -7.29 -11.66 -16.89
C ASN A 125 -6.52 -10.33 -16.85
N LEU A 126 -6.65 -9.50 -17.88
CA LEU A 126 -6.04 -8.17 -17.93
C LEU A 126 -7.02 -7.08 -17.46
N TRP A 127 -6.65 -6.35 -16.40
CA TRP A 127 -7.49 -5.30 -15.81
C TRP A 127 -6.87 -3.93 -16.03
N VAL A 128 -7.46 -3.13 -16.92
CA VAL A 128 -6.98 -1.78 -17.23
C VAL A 128 -7.85 -0.75 -16.52
N LYS A 129 -7.24 0.05 -15.63
CA LYS A 129 -7.91 1.15 -14.92
C LYS A 129 -7.04 2.42 -14.98
N PRO A 130 -7.65 3.62 -15.06
CA PRO A 130 -6.91 4.86 -14.88
C PRO A 130 -6.19 4.87 -13.52
N GLY A 131 -4.88 5.12 -13.54
CA GLY A 131 -4.10 5.32 -12.32
C GLY A 131 -4.22 6.75 -11.79
N ASN A 132 -3.63 6.98 -10.62
CA ASN A 132 -3.54 8.33 -10.01
C ASN A 132 -2.29 9.11 -10.46
N ILE A 133 -1.49 8.56 -11.37
CA ILE A 133 -0.27 9.18 -11.85
C ILE A 133 -0.62 10.24 -12.90
N LEU A 134 -0.14 11.46 -12.68
CA LEU A 134 -0.20 12.56 -13.64
C LEU A 134 1.23 12.95 -14.02
N GLU A 135 1.60 12.70 -15.27
CA GLU A 135 2.85 13.20 -15.84
C GLU A 135 2.68 14.68 -16.24
N HIS A 136 3.60 15.53 -15.81
CA HIS A 136 3.60 16.95 -16.15
C HIS A 136 5.02 17.45 -16.34
N LEU A 137 5.18 18.48 -17.19
CA LEU A 137 6.43 19.22 -17.34
C LEU A 137 6.39 20.45 -16.42
N ALA A 138 7.21 20.46 -15.38
CA ALA A 138 7.40 21.63 -14.53
C ALA A 138 8.61 22.44 -15.01
N ILE A 139 8.38 23.71 -15.37
CA ILE A 139 9.44 24.62 -15.78
C ILE A 139 9.83 25.47 -14.57
N CYS A 140 11.11 25.46 -14.20
CA CYS A 140 11.63 26.35 -13.17
C CYS A 140 11.58 27.80 -13.66
N LEU A 141 10.76 28.63 -13.02
CA LEU A 141 10.66 30.07 -13.33
C LEU A 141 11.65 30.92 -12.53
N LYS A 142 12.46 30.31 -11.66
CA LYS A 142 13.50 31.04 -10.94
C LYS A 142 14.57 31.49 -11.95
N PRO A 143 14.87 32.80 -12.06
CA PRO A 143 15.97 33.25 -12.90
C PRO A 143 17.29 32.65 -12.41
N VAL A 144 18.17 32.30 -13.35
CA VAL A 144 19.55 31.94 -13.03
C VAL A 144 20.25 33.22 -12.59
N GLU A 145 20.73 33.26 -11.34
CA GLU A 145 21.63 34.34 -10.90
C GLU A 145 22.92 34.24 -11.73
N GLY A 146 23.24 35.33 -12.43
CA GLY A 146 24.45 35.46 -13.25
C GLY A 146 25.67 35.94 -12.47
#